data_AF-A0A7S1FRS2-F1
#
_entry.id   AF-A0A7S1FRS2-F1
#
_cell.length_a   1.000
_cell.length_b   1.000
_cell.length_c   1.000
_cell.angle_alpha   90.00
_cell.angle_beta   90.00
_cell.angle_gamma   90.00
#
_symmetry.space_group_name_H-M   'P 1'
#
loop_
_entity.id
_entity.type
_entity.pdbx_description
1 polymer ?
#
loop_
_entity_poly.entity_id
_entity_poly.type
_entity_poly.pdbx_seq_one_letter_code
_entity_poly.pdbx_strand_id
1 'polypeptide(L)'
;MTFSPRVVDIYGFCGQSVVNERADGRDLTKMITRPWSSKKKAQVGAEERLRWARDVAGSIADLQTGADVSGTAAIVHRDAGPSNFVVAKGRLKLNDFNQAIFLKWDRKKEEICPYRQGVFCGNDGRLAIVSAS
;
A
#
# COMPACT_ATOMS: atom_id res chain seq x y z
N MET A 1 -10.59 -6.42 -10.49
CA MET A 1 -11.07 -6.67 -9.12
C MET A 1 -9.87 -6.77 -8.21
N THR A 2 -9.91 -6.16 -7.03
CA THR A 2 -9.03 -6.47 -5.91
C THR A 2 -9.81 -7.15 -4.79
N PHE A 3 -9.12 -7.90 -3.93
CA PHE A 3 -9.72 -8.55 -2.77
C PHE A 3 -10.16 -7.55 -1.69
N SER A 4 -9.53 -6.37 -1.63
CA SER A 4 -9.77 -5.38 -0.59
C SER A 4 -10.60 -4.20 -1.11
N PRO A 5 -11.67 -3.80 -0.39
CA PRO A 5 -12.42 -2.58 -0.73
C PRO A 5 -11.63 -1.30 -0.42
N ARG A 6 -10.43 -1.41 0.17
CA ARG A 6 -9.52 -0.30 0.52
C ARG A 6 -8.30 -0.23 -0.41
N VAL A 7 -8.27 -1.03 -1.48
CA VAL A 7 -7.26 -0.98 -2.54
C VAL A 7 -7.98 -0.71 -3.86
N VAL A 8 -7.41 0.15 -4.70
CA VAL A 8 -8.02 0.48 -6.01
C VAL A 8 -8.20 -0.77 -6.87
N ASP A 9 -9.35 -0.91 -7.52
CA ASP A 9 -9.54 -2.03 -8.44
C ASP A 9 -8.64 -1.89 -9.66
N ILE A 10 -7.96 -2.98 -10.03
CA ILE A 10 -7.29 -3.11 -11.32
C ILE A 10 -8.26 -3.81 -12.28
N TYR A 11 -8.53 -3.22 -13.44
CA TYR A 11 -9.42 -3.78 -14.47
C TYR A 11 -8.66 -4.50 -15.57
N GLY A 12 -7.40 -4.13 -15.83
CA GLY A 12 -6.57 -4.78 -16.83
C GLY A 12 -5.22 -4.08 -16.98
N PHE A 13 -4.37 -4.61 -17.84
CA PHE A 13 -3.06 -4.04 -18.14
C PHE A 13 -2.70 -4.23 -19.62
N CYS A 14 -1.78 -3.41 -20.10
CA CYS A 14 -1.11 -3.53 -21.40
C CYS A 14 0.34 -3.09 -21.25
N GLY A 15 1.28 -4.03 -21.34
CA GLY A 15 2.70 -3.77 -21.07
C GLY A 15 2.90 -3.22 -19.66
N GLN A 16 3.44 -2.00 -19.56
CA GLN A 16 3.65 -1.29 -18.29
C GLN A 16 2.49 -0.35 -17.89
N SER A 17 1.41 -0.34 -18.66
CA SER A 17 0.22 0.47 -18.37
C SER A 17 -0.84 -0.37 -17.69
N VAL A 18 -1.51 0.21 -16.70
CA VAL A 18 -2.60 -0.44 -15.95
C VAL A 18 -3.84 0.43 -16.00
N VAL A 19 -4.99 -0.20 -16.22
CA VAL A 19 -6.30 0.45 -16.17
C VAL A 19 -6.89 0.20 -14.78
N ASN A 20 -7.00 1.27 -14.01
CA ASN A 20 -7.50 1.22 -12.63
C ASN A 20 -8.89 1.84 -12.51
N GLU A 21 -9.55 1.54 -11.40
CA GLU A 21 -10.68 2.30 -10.91
C GLU A 21 -10.39 3.80 -10.92
N ARG A 22 -11.33 4.57 -11.47
CA ARG A 22 -11.22 6.02 -11.49
C ARG A 22 -11.36 6.58 -10.08
N ALA A 23 -10.34 7.29 -9.60
CA ALA A 23 -10.45 8.16 -8.43
C ALA A 23 -11.37 9.34 -8.78
N ASP A 24 -12.48 9.47 -8.06
CA ASP A 24 -13.47 10.53 -8.23
C ASP A 24 -13.25 11.69 -7.25
N GLY A 25 -12.39 11.50 -6.25
CA GLY A 25 -11.99 12.54 -5.30
C GLY A 25 -10.52 12.91 -5.35
N ARG A 26 -10.06 13.57 -4.29
CA ARG A 26 -8.67 14.03 -4.13
C ARG A 26 -7.80 12.92 -3.51
N ASP A 27 -6.48 13.05 -3.69
CA ASP A 27 -5.51 12.34 -2.87
C ASP A 27 -5.47 12.90 -1.43
N LEU A 28 -4.98 12.09 -0.50
CA LEU A 28 -4.92 12.44 0.91
C LEU A 28 -4.00 13.63 1.19
N THR A 29 -2.91 13.81 0.41
CA THR A 29 -2.05 15.00 0.50
C THR A 29 -2.86 16.28 0.31
N LYS A 30 -3.68 16.37 -0.75
CA LYS A 30 -4.53 17.53 -1.01
C LYS A 30 -5.64 17.69 0.02
N MET A 31 -6.13 16.59 0.59
CA MET A 31 -7.12 16.62 1.66
C MET A 31 -6.54 17.20 2.97
N ILE A 32 -5.27 16.92 3.27
CA ILE A 32 -4.56 17.44 4.45
C ILE A 32 -4.08 18.89 4.28
N THR A 33 -3.48 19.21 3.13
CA THR A 33 -2.71 20.48 2.94
C THR A 33 -3.57 21.67 2.51
N ARG A 34 -4.63 21.45 1.72
CA ARG A 34 -5.48 22.54 1.20
C ARG A 34 -6.30 23.30 2.26
N PRO A 35 -6.79 22.66 3.35
CA PRO A 35 -7.37 23.41 4.47
C PRO A 35 -6.36 24.31 5.21
N TRP A 36 -5.05 24.08 5.02
CA TRP A 36 -3.98 24.90 5.59
C TRP A 36 -3.66 26.14 4.72
N SER A 37 -3.84 26.05 3.40
CA SER A 37 -3.53 27.12 2.44
C SER A 37 -4.65 28.15 2.25
N SER A 38 -5.90 27.81 2.57
CA SER A 38 -7.06 28.68 2.37
C SER A 38 -7.19 29.68 3.54
N LYS A 39 -7.30 30.99 3.27
CA LYS A 39 -7.50 32.06 4.29
C LYS A 39 -8.72 31.85 5.23
N LYS A 40 -9.55 30.84 4.99
CA LYS A 40 -10.51 30.26 5.95
C LYS A 40 -10.01 28.89 6.38
N LYS A 41 -9.44 28.79 7.59
CA LYS A 41 -9.03 27.55 8.27
C LYS A 41 -10.25 26.68 8.60
N ALA A 42 -10.90 26.09 7.61
CA ALA A 42 -11.72 24.92 7.88
C ALA A 42 -10.76 23.76 8.17
N GLN A 43 -10.30 23.65 9.42
CA GLN A 43 -9.46 22.51 9.81
C GLN A 43 -10.27 21.23 9.62
N VAL A 44 -9.68 20.24 8.94
CA VAL A 44 -10.19 18.87 8.95
C VAL A 44 -10.35 18.45 10.41
N GLY A 45 -11.58 18.08 10.81
CA GLY A 45 -11.90 17.69 12.17
C GLY A 45 -11.10 16.46 12.62
N ALA A 46 -10.87 16.33 13.92
CA ALA A 46 -10.13 15.19 14.47
C ALA A 46 -10.78 13.85 14.11
N GLU A 47 -12.12 13.79 14.11
CA GLU A 47 -12.87 12.60 13.72
C GLU A 47 -12.60 12.17 12.27
N GLU A 48 -12.57 13.12 11.33
CA GLU A 48 -12.32 12.83 9.93
C GLU A 48 -10.88 12.31 9.71
N ARG A 49 -9.91 12.91 10.41
CA ARG A 49 -8.53 12.41 10.41
C ARG A 49 -8.42 10.98 10.96
N LEU A 50 -9.14 10.68 12.03
CA LEU A 50 -9.18 9.33 12.61
C LEU A 50 -9.82 8.33 11.65
N ARG A 51 -10.87 8.72 10.92
CA ARG A 51 -11.47 7.89 9.87
C ARG A 51 -10.46 7.58 8.77
N TRP A 52 -9.71 8.57 8.28
CA TRP A 52 -8.66 8.35 7.28
C TRP A 52 -7.53 7.46 7.81
N ALA A 53 -7.05 7.70 9.04
CA ALA A 53 -6.01 6.89 9.66
C ALA A 53 -6.42 5.42 9.79
N ARG A 54 -7.68 5.18 10.19
CA ARG A 54 -8.27 3.84 10.24
C ARG A 54 -8.31 3.18 8.86
N ASP A 55 -8.74 3.92 7.83
CA ASP A 55 -8.85 3.37 6.47
C ASP A 55 -7.47 3.08 5.85
N VAL A 56 -6.48 3.95 6.11
CA VAL A 56 -5.06 3.72 5.78
C VAL A 56 -4.56 2.44 6.45
N ALA A 57 -4.69 2.32 7.77
CA ALA A 57 -4.25 1.14 8.51
C ALA A 57 -4.93 -0.14 8.01
N GLY A 58 -6.25 -0.07 7.75
CA GLY A 58 -7.02 -1.18 7.19
C GLY A 58 -6.53 -1.61 5.80
N SER A 59 -6.14 -0.67 4.94
CA SER A 59 -5.62 -1.01 3.60
C SER A 59 -4.27 -1.75 3.68
N ILE A 60 -3.39 -1.34 4.60
CA ILE A 60 -2.09 -1.99 4.81
C ILE A 60 -2.29 -3.37 5.42
N ALA A 61 -3.19 -3.50 6.39
CA ALA A 61 -3.57 -4.79 6.94
C ALA A 61 -4.11 -5.74 5.86
N ASP A 62 -4.97 -5.27 4.96
CA ASP A 62 -5.49 -6.09 3.87
C ASP A 62 -4.40 -6.56 2.89
N LEU A 63 -3.44 -5.68 2.55
CA LEU A 63 -2.29 -6.05 1.72
C LEU A 63 -1.39 -7.09 2.39
N GLN A 64 -1.21 -6.96 3.70
CA GLN A 64 -0.37 -7.88 4.46
C GLN A 64 -1.08 -9.20 4.75
N THR A 65 -2.41 -9.23 4.80
CA THR A 65 -3.14 -10.48 5.13
C THR A 65 -3.61 -11.28 3.92
N GLY A 66 -3.57 -10.72 2.71
CA GLY A 66 -4.11 -11.35 1.51
C GLY A 66 -3.16 -12.34 0.80
N ALA A 67 -3.43 -13.65 0.93
CA ALA A 67 -3.63 -14.59 -0.19
C ALA A 67 -3.63 -16.08 0.23
N ASP A 68 -2.93 -16.52 1.28
CA ASP A 68 -2.91 -17.97 1.59
C ASP A 68 -2.48 -18.44 2.99
N VAL A 69 -2.15 -17.56 3.95
CA VAL A 69 -1.81 -18.04 5.30
C VAL A 69 -2.24 -17.02 6.34
N SER A 70 -2.96 -17.48 7.37
CA SER A 70 -3.27 -16.67 8.54
C SER A 70 -1.99 -16.09 9.14
N GLY A 71 -1.83 -14.76 9.07
CA GLY A 71 -0.82 -14.03 9.84
C GLY A 71 0.50 -13.70 9.11
N THR A 72 0.62 -13.87 7.79
CA THR A 72 1.87 -13.58 7.07
C THR A 72 1.75 -12.49 6.02
N ALA A 73 2.54 -11.41 6.19
CA ALA A 73 2.59 -10.23 5.33
C ALA A 73 2.89 -10.55 3.85
N ALA A 74 1.89 -10.64 2.97
CA ALA A 74 2.12 -11.04 1.57
C ALA A 74 2.80 -9.95 0.72
N ILE A 75 2.44 -8.68 0.92
CA ILE A 75 2.86 -7.56 0.08
C ILE A 75 3.40 -6.41 0.93
N VAL A 76 4.52 -5.81 0.49
CA VAL A 76 5.05 -4.54 1.01
C VAL A 76 4.94 -3.48 -0.07
N HIS A 77 4.17 -2.43 0.17
CA HIS A 77 3.93 -1.35 -0.80
C HIS A 77 5.19 -0.52 -1.12
N ARG A 78 6.10 -0.35 -0.14
CA ARG A 78 7.32 0.48 -0.15
C ARG A 78 7.13 1.99 -0.40
N ASP A 79 5.95 2.43 -0.86
CA ASP A 79 5.64 3.83 -1.10
C ASP A 79 4.25 4.22 -0.58
N ALA A 80 3.93 3.89 0.68
CA ALA A 80 2.62 4.16 1.27
C ALA A 80 2.51 5.60 1.83
N GLY A 81 2.81 6.60 1.00
CA GLY A 81 2.69 8.02 1.34
C GLY A 81 1.27 8.58 1.09
N PRO A 82 0.89 9.73 1.69
CA PRO A 82 -0.44 10.31 1.52
C PRO A 82 -0.86 10.59 0.06
N SER A 83 0.08 10.81 -0.86
CA SER A 83 -0.24 10.99 -2.29
C SER A 83 -0.78 9.71 -2.95
N ASN A 84 -0.46 8.55 -2.39
CA ASN A 84 -0.82 7.24 -2.93
C ASN A 84 -2.11 6.70 -2.28
N PHE A 85 -2.79 7.52 -1.49
CA PHE A 85 -4.15 7.26 -1.01
C PHE A 85 -5.12 8.19 -1.74
N VAL A 86 -6.03 7.60 -2.51
CA VAL A 86 -6.99 8.33 -3.36
C VAL A 86 -8.42 8.03 -2.93
N VAL A 87 -9.32 8.99 -3.12
CA VAL A 87 -10.76 8.74 -2.93
C VAL A 87 -11.35 8.17 -4.22
N ALA A 88 -11.94 6.99 -4.13
CA ALA A 88 -12.68 6.33 -5.19
C ALA A 88 -14.01 5.80 -4.64
N LYS A 89 -15.14 6.17 -5.26
CA LYS A 89 -16.50 5.79 -4.84
C LYS A 89 -16.76 6.15 -3.36
N GLY A 90 -16.27 7.33 -2.94
CA GLY A 90 -16.44 7.84 -1.58
C GLY A 90 -15.61 7.13 -0.50
N ARG A 91 -14.66 6.27 -0.86
CA ARG A 91 -13.75 5.61 0.09
C ARG A 91 -12.30 5.95 -0.20
N LEU A 92 -11.50 6.08 0.86
CA LEU A 92 -10.06 6.20 0.74
C LEU A 92 -9.47 4.82 0.38
N LYS A 93 -8.69 4.77 -0.70
CA LYS A 93 -8.09 3.54 -1.22
C LYS A 93 -6.61 3.75 -1.51
N LEU A 94 -5.81 2.72 -1.22
CA LEU A 94 -4.39 2.65 -1.55
C LEU A 94 -4.21 2.36 -3.05
N ASN A 95 -3.29 3.08 -3.68
CA ASN A 95 -2.95 3.05 -5.11
C ASN A 95 -1.43 3.10 -5.29
N ASP A 96 -0.97 2.95 -6.54
CA ASP A 96 0.42 3.09 -6.99
C ASP A 96 1.36 2.01 -6.46
N PHE A 97 1.15 0.79 -6.99
CA PHE A 97 1.91 -0.40 -6.62
C PHE A 97 3.22 -0.56 -7.41
N ASN A 98 3.70 0.49 -8.09
CA ASN A 98 4.91 0.40 -8.93
C ASN A 98 6.16 0.01 -8.13
N GLN A 99 6.19 0.37 -6.84
CA GLN A 99 7.25 -0.02 -5.92
C GLN A 99 6.85 -1.20 -5.04
N ALA A 100 5.67 -1.81 -5.19
CA ALA A 100 5.30 -2.91 -4.32
C ALA A 100 6.15 -4.17 -4.57
N ILE A 101 6.37 -4.97 -3.53
CA ILE A 101 7.01 -6.28 -3.62
C ILE A 101 6.20 -7.32 -2.88
N PHE A 102 6.24 -8.55 -3.37
CA PHE A 102 5.83 -9.71 -2.59
C PHE A 102 6.95 -10.09 -1.63
N LEU A 103 6.60 -10.37 -0.37
CA LEU A 103 7.53 -11.06 0.52
C LEU A 103 7.64 -12.52 0.10
N LYS A 104 8.87 -13.04 0.10
CA LYS A 104 9.15 -14.43 -0.28
C LYS A 104 8.94 -15.35 0.91
N TRP A 105 8.60 -16.60 0.64
CA TRP A 105 8.57 -17.68 1.62
C TRP A 105 9.88 -18.47 1.60
N ASP A 106 10.52 -18.67 2.75
CA ASP A 106 11.66 -19.57 2.89
C ASP A 106 11.16 -21.01 3.06
N ARG A 107 11.32 -21.82 2.01
CA ARG A 107 10.87 -23.22 1.99
C ARG A 107 11.63 -24.14 2.93
N LYS A 108 12.82 -23.76 3.40
CA LYS A 108 13.63 -24.61 4.30
C LYS A 108 13.31 -24.37 5.75
N LYS A 109 13.03 -23.12 6.10
CA LYS A 109 12.68 -22.72 7.46
C LYS A 109 11.18 -22.69 7.72
N GLU A 110 10.38 -22.80 6.65
CA GLU A 110 8.93 -22.70 6.72
C GLU A 110 8.48 -21.38 7.36
N GLU A 111 9.16 -20.28 7.00
CA GLU A 111 8.88 -18.94 7.50
C GLU A 111 8.89 -17.90 6.38
N ILE A 112 8.29 -16.73 6.64
CA ILE A 112 8.36 -15.60 5.72
C ILE A 112 9.74 -14.93 5.77
N CYS A 113 10.29 -14.58 4.61
CA CYS A 113 11.46 -13.72 4.56
C CYS A 113 11.11 -12.33 5.13
N PRO A 114 11.82 -11.84 6.16
CA PRO A 114 11.56 -10.52 6.69
C PRO A 114 11.90 -9.45 5.64
N TYR A 115 11.16 -8.35 5.68
CA TYR A 115 11.49 -7.18 4.87
C TYR A 115 12.88 -6.63 5.25
N ARG A 116 13.79 -6.55 4.28
CA ARG A 116 15.08 -5.88 4.43
C ARG A 116 15.37 -5.02 3.21
N GLN A 117 15.71 -3.76 3.44
CA GLN A 117 16.11 -2.84 2.39
C GLN A 117 17.52 -3.23 1.91
N GLY A 118 17.67 -3.65 0.64
CA GLY A 118 18.98 -3.99 0.04
C GLY A 118 19.52 -5.40 0.28
N VAL A 119 18.79 -6.29 0.96
CA VAL A 119 19.18 -7.70 1.13
C VAL A 119 18.11 -8.60 0.52
N PHE A 120 18.48 -9.29 -0.56
CA PHE A 120 17.60 -10.24 -1.22
C PHE A 120 17.62 -11.57 -0.45
N CYS A 121 16.45 -12.11 -0.12
CA CYS A 121 16.37 -13.56 -0.05
C CYS A 121 16.69 -14.07 -1.46
N GLY A 122 17.79 -14.83 -1.59
CA GLY A 122 18.27 -15.41 -2.83
C GLY A 122 17.18 -16.18 -3.56
N ASN A 123 17.43 -16.58 -4.80
CA ASN A 123 16.46 -17.37 -5.58
C ASN A 123 16.10 -18.72 -4.94
N ASP A 124 16.79 -19.11 -3.86
CA ASP A 124 16.59 -20.30 -3.04
C ASP A 124 16.08 -20.02 -1.61
N GLY A 125 15.72 -18.77 -1.28
CA GLY A 125 15.25 -18.38 0.06
C GLY A 125 16.35 -18.04 1.08
N ARG A 126 17.64 -18.07 0.71
CA ARG A 126 18.74 -17.73 1.65
C ARG A 126 18.91 -16.22 1.84
N LEU A 127 19.32 -15.77 3.03
CA LEU A 127 19.86 -14.43 3.24
C LEU A 127 21.08 -14.22 2.31
N ALA A 128 20.92 -13.41 1.25
CA ALA A 128 22.07 -12.93 0.49
C ALA A 128 22.79 -11.89 1.34
N ILE A 129 23.78 -12.31 2.12
CA ILE A 129 24.71 -11.38 2.75
C ILE A 129 25.43 -10.68 1.59
N VAL A 130 25.10 -9.41 1.35
CA VAL A 130 25.88 -8.55 0.47
C VAL A 130 27.23 -8.40 1.16
N SER A 131 28.22 -9.17 0.71
CA SER A 131 29.61 -8.93 1.04
C SER A 131 29.95 -7.60 0.37
N ALA A 132 30.13 -6.57 1.19
CA ALA A 132 30.74 -5.33 0.72
C ALA A 132 32.16 -5.68 0.25
N SER A 133 32.36 -5.64 -1.06
CA SER A 133 33.66 -5.61 -1.73
C SER A 133 34.29 -4.24 -1.57
#